data_AF-A0A5J4SR10-F1
#
_entry.id   AF-A0A5J4SR10-F1
#
_cell.length_a   1.000
_cell.length_b   1.000
_cell.length_c   1.000
_cell.angle_alpha   90.00
_cell.angle_beta   90.00
_cell.angle_gamma   90.00
#
_symmetry.space_group_name_H-M   'P 1'
#
loop_
_entity.id
_entity.type
_entity.pdbx_description
1 polymer ?
#
loop_
_entity_poly.entity_id
_entity_poly.type
_entity_poly.pdbx_seq_one_letter_code
_entity_poly.pdbx_strand_id
1 'polypeptide(L)'
;DMLLQETGYKADPNKRLRVFLTNSLEEAPDKNSIIPFARWLSDEANEASSVKRDTPVMVVLGNPPYSGESANKGKWIESLMRDYKKEPTGETLQERNSKWINDDYAKFIRYGQHFIEKNGEGILAYVNNHSFLDNPTFRGMRWSLLQTFDKIYILDLHGNTRKKEVAPDGDQDENVFDIQQGVSINIFVKTEKKKTGNLARVFHYDLYGERNDKYSFLLNNSLTSVEWHELQLKAPQYFFVAKDFKNQEEYENGFSIQELFPVNSVGVVTARDFVFINDDKDILDKNIKNSFGINPDKELIHGISYRPFDNQFVYYDIKKLERPRENVMQHFLKGENIGLVIGRQGQVVGSMLWNLAFVTSQITDFNLYYRGGGMIFPLYLYSQPDQLFAEEKREPNLNIHIVNEIAQRIGLQYTEEKESTENTFAPIDILDYIYAVLHSPAYREQYKEFLKIDFPRVPYPQDAAQFRALAVFGAKLRQLHLLEGVEPLKDMATYPKEGSNEVERLNYADGKLWINNVQYFEYVPHEVWEFYIGGYQPAQKWLKDRKGRQLGYEDIRHYQKMIRALWETSEIQKELNGYFQKE
;
A
#
# COMPACT_ATOMS: atom_id res chain seq x y z
N ASP A 1 7.36 35.62 23.74
CA ASP A 1 7.54 35.77 25.20
C ASP A 1 6.51 35.04 26.06
N MET A 2 5.19 35.12 25.82
CA MET A 2 4.20 34.49 26.71
C MET A 2 4.36 32.96 26.89
N LEU A 3 4.55 32.18 25.81
CA LEU A 3 4.61 30.72 25.91
C LEU A 3 5.88 30.18 26.63
N LEU A 4 7.04 30.82 26.43
CA LEU A 4 8.28 30.40 27.11
C LEU A 4 8.26 30.77 28.59
N GLN A 5 7.64 31.90 28.94
CA GLN A 5 7.47 32.28 30.35
C GLN A 5 6.57 31.27 31.09
N GLU A 6 5.55 30.74 30.43
CA GLU A 6 4.70 29.66 30.95
C GLU A 6 5.49 28.35 31.21
N THR A 7 6.57 28.09 30.46
CA THR A 7 7.49 26.97 30.74
C THR A 7 8.50 27.28 31.85
N GLY A 8 8.40 28.43 32.52
CA GLY A 8 9.33 28.88 33.56
C GLY A 8 10.61 29.53 33.04
N TYR A 9 10.71 29.86 31.75
CA TYR A 9 11.86 30.58 31.20
C TYR A 9 11.92 32.00 31.77
N LYS A 10 13.05 32.35 32.37
CA LYS A 10 13.35 33.71 32.83
C LYS A 10 14.25 34.38 31.80
N ALA A 11 13.71 35.36 31.10
CA ALA A 11 14.48 36.14 30.13
C ALA A 11 15.59 36.94 30.83
N ASP A 12 16.80 36.88 30.29
CA ASP A 12 17.89 37.79 30.66
C ASP A 12 17.73 39.05 29.80
N PRO A 13 17.40 40.23 30.40
CA PRO A 13 17.18 41.45 29.63
C PRO A 13 18.43 41.91 28.86
N ASN A 14 19.62 41.38 29.20
CA ASN A 14 20.86 41.69 28.50
C ASN A 14 21.19 40.72 27.36
N LYS A 15 20.37 39.68 27.14
CA LYS A 15 20.58 38.70 26.07
C LYS A 15 19.37 38.63 25.18
N ARG A 16 19.58 38.90 23.89
CA ARG A 16 18.57 38.67 22.86
C ARG A 16 18.18 37.19 22.85
N LEU A 17 16.89 36.92 22.70
CA LEU A 17 16.37 35.59 22.39
C LEU A 17 16.96 35.14 21.05
N ARG A 18 17.66 33.99 21.03
CA ARG A 18 18.39 33.46 19.86
C ARG A 18 17.45 32.79 18.85
N VAL A 19 16.49 33.56 18.37
CA VAL A 19 15.57 33.19 17.28
C VAL A 19 16.04 33.88 16.01
N PHE A 20 16.22 33.08 14.96
CA PHE A 20 16.75 33.52 13.68
C PHE A 20 15.78 33.21 12.55
N LEU A 21 15.73 34.09 11.55
CA LEU A 21 15.00 33.85 10.31
C LEU A 21 15.92 33.19 9.27
N THR A 22 15.77 31.88 9.06
CA THR A 22 16.59 31.11 8.12
C THR A 22 15.86 29.88 7.61
N ASN A 23 16.30 29.32 6.48
CA ASN A 23 15.98 27.95 6.09
C ASN A 23 16.99 26.99 6.77
N SER A 24 16.55 26.21 7.75
CA SER A 24 17.44 25.29 8.47
C SER A 24 18.08 24.23 7.58
N LEU A 25 17.39 23.81 6.50
CA LEU A 25 17.87 22.77 5.58
C LEU A 25 18.85 23.28 4.50
N GLU A 26 19.20 24.57 4.54
CA GLU A 26 20.28 25.13 3.71
C GLU A 26 21.62 25.09 4.43
N GLU A 27 22.66 24.82 3.64
CA GLU A 27 24.05 24.90 4.09
C GLU A 27 24.38 26.31 4.54
N ALA A 28 25.12 26.43 5.63
CA ALA A 28 25.65 27.70 6.05
C ALA A 28 26.79 28.11 5.11
N PRO A 29 26.73 29.26 4.42
CA PRO A 29 27.79 29.70 3.53
C PRO A 29 29.09 29.95 4.31
N ASP A 30 30.23 29.71 3.65
CA ASP A 30 31.57 29.94 4.24
C ASP A 30 31.84 31.43 4.54
N LYS A 31 31.14 32.34 3.86
CA LYS A 31 31.27 33.79 4.03
C LYS A 31 29.92 34.43 4.28
N ASN A 32 29.92 35.39 5.20
CA ASN A 32 28.75 36.21 5.48
C ASN A 32 28.36 37.00 4.23
N SER A 33 27.07 37.01 3.94
CA SER A 33 26.51 37.77 2.82
C SER A 33 25.96 39.09 3.35
N ILE A 34 26.16 40.18 2.60
CA ILE A 34 25.60 41.51 2.93
C ILE A 34 24.68 41.92 1.78
N ILE A 35 23.39 42.06 2.08
CA ILE A 35 22.41 42.64 1.16
C ILE A 35 22.24 44.13 1.54
N PRO A 36 22.69 45.09 0.70
CA PRO A 36 22.76 46.51 1.06
C PRO A 36 21.43 47.13 1.50
N PHE A 37 20.30 46.64 0.97
CA PHE A 37 18.95 47.15 1.26
C PHE A 37 18.17 46.30 2.27
N ALA A 38 18.76 45.24 2.82
CA ALA A 38 18.13 44.34 3.79
C ALA A 38 19.15 43.82 4.81
N ARG A 39 19.87 44.75 5.45
CA ARG A 39 20.96 44.44 6.39
C ARG A 39 20.49 43.60 7.57
N TRP A 40 19.31 43.90 8.12
CA TRP A 40 18.69 43.12 9.20
C TRP A 40 18.48 41.65 8.80
N LEU A 41 18.07 41.37 7.55
CA LEU A 41 17.88 40.01 7.06
C LEU A 41 19.21 39.28 6.86
N SER A 42 20.22 40.02 6.41
CA SER A 42 21.60 39.52 6.29
C SER A 42 22.20 39.18 7.65
N ASP A 43 21.98 40.04 8.65
CA ASP A 43 22.48 39.84 10.02
C ASP A 43 21.82 38.59 10.65
N GLU A 44 20.50 38.43 10.53
CA GLU A 44 19.78 37.22 10.98
C GLU A 44 20.30 35.93 10.31
N ALA A 45 20.49 35.96 8.99
CA ALA A 45 21.00 34.82 8.24
C ALA A 45 22.45 34.48 8.61
N ASN A 46 23.29 35.49 8.85
CA ASN A 46 24.70 35.33 9.23
C ASN A 46 24.82 34.77 10.66
N GLU A 47 24.01 35.24 11.61
CA GLU A 47 23.97 34.71 12.98
C GLU A 47 23.51 33.24 13.00
N ALA A 48 22.45 32.91 12.24
CA ALA A 48 22.03 31.52 12.06
C ALA A 48 23.13 30.64 11.44
N SER A 49 23.87 31.18 10.47
CA SER A 49 24.97 30.48 9.80
C SER A 49 26.12 30.20 10.77
N SER A 50 26.42 31.11 11.70
CA SER A 50 27.43 30.87 12.73
C SER A 50 27.01 29.76 13.70
N VAL A 51 25.73 29.67 14.06
CA VAL A 51 25.23 28.53 14.85
C VAL A 51 25.45 27.21 14.11
N LYS A 52 25.09 27.16 12.83
CA LYS A 52 25.22 25.95 11.99
C LYS A 52 26.68 25.53 11.75
N ARG A 53 27.62 26.47 11.63
CA ARG A 53 29.04 26.11 11.37
C ARG A 53 29.84 25.89 12.65
N ASP A 54 29.70 26.84 13.58
CA ASP A 54 30.71 27.12 14.61
C ASP A 54 30.26 26.67 16.01
N THR A 55 28.95 26.49 16.23
CA THR A 55 28.41 26.09 17.54
C THR A 55 28.27 24.57 17.66
N PRO A 56 28.78 23.93 18.72
CA PRO A 56 28.54 22.52 19.00
C PRO A 56 27.08 22.32 19.45
N VAL A 57 26.20 21.94 18.52
CA VAL A 57 24.77 21.73 18.79
C VAL A 57 24.54 20.39 19.50
N MET A 58 24.55 20.40 20.83
CA MET A 58 24.41 19.18 21.66
C MET A 58 23.00 18.60 21.70
N VAL A 59 21.99 19.44 21.51
CA VAL A 59 20.58 19.03 21.54
C VAL A 59 19.87 19.66 20.35
N VAL A 60 19.18 18.83 19.58
CA VAL A 60 18.29 19.26 18.49
C VAL A 60 16.89 18.75 18.83
N LEU A 61 15.91 19.65 18.92
CA LEU A 61 14.54 19.30 19.24
C LEU A 61 13.51 20.11 18.47
N GLY A 62 12.29 19.59 18.33
CA GLY A 62 11.19 20.27 17.64
C GLY A 62 10.08 19.37 17.10
N ASN A 63 9.18 19.98 16.33
CA ASN A 63 8.12 19.31 15.57
C ASN A 63 8.31 19.68 14.08
N PRO A 64 9.12 18.91 13.32
CA PRO A 64 9.37 19.17 11.91
C PRO A 64 8.10 19.15 11.05
N PRO A 65 8.05 19.91 9.94
CA PRO A 65 6.90 19.89 9.03
C PRO A 65 6.79 18.56 8.26
N TYR A 66 5.56 18.17 7.91
CA TYR A 66 5.27 16.95 7.15
C TYR A 66 4.88 17.32 5.71
N SER A 67 5.75 17.00 4.74
CA SER A 67 5.52 17.27 3.32
C SER A 67 6.26 16.29 2.41
N GLY A 68 5.54 15.29 1.90
CA GLY A 68 6.07 14.29 0.96
C GLY A 68 6.37 14.85 -0.44
N GLU A 69 5.78 15.99 -0.82
CA GLU A 69 6.17 16.79 -1.99
C GLU A 69 6.97 18.00 -1.54
N SER A 70 8.11 17.72 -0.93
CA SER A 70 8.97 18.75 -0.37
C SER A 70 9.44 19.75 -1.43
N ALA A 71 9.26 21.04 -1.15
CA ALA A 71 9.87 22.14 -1.87
C ALA A 71 11.37 22.32 -1.51
N ASN A 72 11.82 21.70 -0.41
CA ASN A 72 13.19 21.83 0.11
C ASN A 72 14.16 20.91 -0.63
N LYS A 73 14.54 21.28 -1.85
CA LYS A 73 15.44 20.50 -2.74
C LYS A 73 16.87 21.07 -2.78
N GLY A 74 17.34 21.63 -1.67
CA GLY A 74 18.69 22.18 -1.57
C GLY A 74 19.75 21.09 -1.74
N LYS A 75 20.81 21.37 -2.52
CA LYS A 75 21.87 20.38 -2.82
C LYS A 75 22.52 19.77 -1.58
N TRP A 76 22.69 20.57 -0.53
CA TRP A 76 23.32 20.13 0.71
C TRP A 76 22.50 19.06 1.43
N ILE A 77 21.23 19.34 1.73
CA ILE A 77 20.36 18.36 2.38
C ILE A 77 20.14 17.12 1.49
N GLU A 78 20.02 17.30 0.17
CA GLU A 78 19.93 16.16 -0.76
C GLU A 78 21.18 15.28 -0.74
N SER A 79 22.36 15.86 -0.52
CA SER A 79 23.61 15.10 -0.40
C SER A 79 23.62 14.27 0.89
N LEU A 80 23.18 14.83 2.02
CA LEU A 80 23.05 14.12 3.29
C LEU A 80 22.01 13.00 3.22
N MET A 81 20.90 13.23 2.53
CA MET A 81 19.83 12.24 2.35
C MET A 81 20.27 11.00 1.56
N ARG A 82 21.43 11.02 0.90
CA ARG A 82 21.99 9.83 0.23
C ARG A 82 22.29 8.70 1.22
N ASP A 83 22.60 9.02 2.47
CA ASP A 83 22.86 8.01 3.50
C ASP A 83 21.59 7.20 3.82
N TYR A 84 20.42 7.84 3.76
CA TYR A 84 19.13 7.16 3.95
C TYR A 84 18.71 6.31 2.75
N LYS A 85 19.34 6.54 1.59
CA LYS A 85 19.07 5.84 0.33
C LYS A 85 20.04 4.68 0.08
N LYS A 86 20.61 4.10 1.14
CA LYS A 86 21.44 2.90 1.09
C LYS A 86 20.74 1.72 1.77
N GLU A 87 20.91 0.53 1.22
CA GLU A 87 20.58 -0.73 1.87
C GLU A 87 21.51 -0.97 3.06
N PRO A 88 21.09 -1.78 4.04
CA PRO A 88 21.99 -2.22 5.11
C PRO A 88 23.26 -2.95 4.66
N THR A 89 23.26 -3.47 3.43
CA THR A 89 24.41 -4.09 2.76
C THR A 89 25.38 -3.06 2.16
N GLY A 90 25.01 -1.78 2.16
CA GLY A 90 25.80 -0.66 1.62
C GLY A 90 25.46 -0.27 0.18
N GLU A 91 24.68 -1.08 -0.53
CA GLU A 91 24.22 -0.81 -1.89
C GLU A 91 23.19 0.33 -1.93
N THR A 92 22.91 0.91 -3.09
CA THR A 92 21.86 1.94 -3.20
C THR A 92 20.48 1.28 -3.18
N LEU A 93 19.53 1.86 -2.43
CA LEU A 93 18.14 1.42 -2.43
C LEU A 93 17.58 1.46 -3.86
N GLN A 94 17.08 0.33 -4.35
CA GLN A 94 16.46 0.22 -5.68
C GLN A 94 14.95 0.56 -5.66
N GLU A 95 14.53 1.42 -4.73
CA GLU A 95 13.12 1.84 -4.62
C GLU A 95 12.70 2.68 -5.83
N ARG A 96 11.74 2.16 -6.60
CA ARG A 96 11.21 2.84 -7.78
C ARG A 96 10.51 4.16 -7.45
N ASN A 97 10.01 4.33 -6.23
CA ASN A 97 9.37 5.56 -5.75
C ASN A 97 10.01 6.06 -4.44
N SER A 98 11.02 6.91 -4.57
CA SER A 98 11.70 7.52 -3.41
C SER A 98 10.98 8.75 -2.84
N LYS A 99 9.75 9.06 -3.27
CA LYS A 99 9.04 10.28 -2.83
C LYS A 99 8.99 10.41 -1.30
N TRP A 100 8.54 9.36 -0.62
CA TRP A 100 8.29 9.40 0.82
C TRP A 100 9.56 9.50 1.67
N ILE A 101 10.68 8.90 1.24
CA ILE A 101 11.96 9.08 1.96
C ILE A 101 12.48 10.53 1.86
N ASN A 102 11.99 11.32 0.91
CA ASN A 102 12.33 12.74 0.78
C ASN A 102 11.31 13.67 1.47
N ASP A 103 10.43 13.16 2.32
CA ASP A 103 9.56 13.98 3.16
C ASP A 103 10.40 14.93 4.04
N ASP A 104 9.88 16.13 4.29
CA ASP A 104 10.56 17.15 5.09
C ASP A 104 10.92 16.66 6.50
N TYR A 105 10.06 15.89 7.18
CA TYR A 105 10.41 15.38 8.51
C TYR A 105 11.64 14.46 8.47
N ALA A 106 11.78 13.64 7.42
CA ALA A 106 12.93 12.77 7.24
C ALA A 106 14.21 13.59 7.00
N LYS A 107 14.11 14.69 6.25
CA LYS A 107 15.21 15.65 6.08
C LYS A 107 15.61 16.30 7.39
N PHE A 108 14.65 16.69 8.22
CA PHE A 108 14.95 17.28 9.52
C PHE A 108 15.59 16.27 10.49
N ILE A 109 15.19 14.99 10.46
CA ILE A 109 15.89 13.93 11.20
C ILE A 109 17.33 13.80 10.70
N ARG A 110 17.55 13.74 9.38
CA ARG A 110 18.91 13.67 8.80
C ARG A 110 19.76 14.89 9.15
N TYR A 111 19.15 16.07 9.13
CA TYR A 111 19.75 17.34 9.56
C TYR A 111 20.18 17.27 11.02
N GLY A 112 19.28 16.88 11.93
CA GLY A 112 19.62 16.72 13.35
C GLY A 112 20.72 15.68 13.57
N GLN A 113 20.62 14.53 12.90
CA GLN A 113 21.63 13.47 12.94
C GLN A 113 23.01 13.99 12.49
N HIS A 114 23.09 14.84 11.47
CA HIS A 114 24.36 15.42 11.01
C HIS A 114 25.07 16.20 12.11
N PHE A 115 24.35 17.03 12.88
CA PHE A 115 24.93 17.80 13.97
C PHE A 115 25.38 16.91 15.13
N ILE A 116 24.56 15.93 15.52
CA ILE A 116 24.92 15.01 16.61
C ILE A 116 26.10 14.12 16.20
N GLU A 117 26.17 13.70 14.95
CA GLU A 117 27.29 12.93 14.40
C GLU A 117 28.59 13.74 14.37
N LYS A 118 28.51 15.01 13.92
CA LYS A 118 29.64 15.95 13.92
C LYS A 118 30.21 16.18 15.32
N ASN A 119 29.36 16.23 16.34
CA ASN A 119 29.79 16.46 17.73
C ASN A 119 30.29 15.19 18.44
N GLY A 120 29.92 14.00 17.97
CA GLY A 120 30.29 12.72 18.61
C GLY A 120 29.39 12.32 19.79
N GLU A 121 28.70 13.26 20.42
CA GLU A 121 27.68 13.03 21.45
C GLU A 121 26.55 14.07 21.37
N GLY A 122 25.38 13.72 21.93
CA GLY A 122 24.24 14.62 22.00
C GLY A 122 22.89 13.91 21.87
N ILE A 123 21.82 14.70 21.79
CA ILE A 123 20.43 14.23 21.78
C ILE A 123 19.67 14.85 20.60
N LEU A 124 18.95 14.02 19.85
CA LEU A 124 17.96 14.43 18.87
C LEU A 124 16.57 14.04 19.36
N ALA A 125 15.62 14.97 19.46
CA ALA A 125 14.28 14.71 19.97
C ALA A 125 13.19 15.36 19.11
N TYR A 126 12.40 14.57 18.38
CA TYR A 126 11.37 15.09 17.48
C TYR A 126 10.02 14.40 17.63
N VAL A 127 8.96 15.20 17.44
CA VAL A 127 7.61 14.70 17.18
C VAL A 127 7.42 14.62 15.67
N ASN A 128 7.24 13.42 15.13
CA ASN A 128 7.18 13.19 13.68
C ASN A 128 6.00 12.32 13.29
N ASN A 129 5.68 12.31 12.00
CA ASN A 129 4.88 11.25 11.40
C ASN A 129 5.53 9.88 11.67
N HIS A 130 4.77 8.96 12.28
CA HIS A 130 5.28 7.64 12.70
C HIS A 130 5.51 6.65 11.53
N SER A 131 5.18 7.02 10.28
CA SER A 131 5.31 6.11 9.14
C SER A 131 6.73 5.59 8.86
N PHE A 132 7.78 6.28 9.31
CA PHE A 132 9.15 5.79 9.14
C PHE A 132 9.47 4.59 10.03
N LEU A 133 8.65 4.30 11.05
CA LEU A 133 8.89 3.20 11.98
C LEU A 133 8.71 1.83 11.29
N ASP A 134 7.70 1.71 10.43
CA ASP A 134 7.26 0.43 9.84
C ASP A 134 7.30 0.39 8.30
N ASN A 135 7.41 1.53 7.61
CA ASN A 135 7.38 1.53 6.15
C ASN A 135 8.69 0.98 5.54
N PRO A 136 8.64 -0.02 4.64
CA PRO A 136 9.83 -0.61 4.02
C PRO A 136 10.75 0.39 3.30
N THR A 137 10.22 1.50 2.77
CA THR A 137 11.03 2.50 2.06
C THR A 137 12.00 3.25 2.97
N PHE A 138 11.81 3.21 4.29
CA PHE A 138 12.65 3.88 5.28
C PHE A 138 13.71 2.98 5.90
N ARG A 139 13.90 1.74 5.40
CA ARG A 139 14.89 0.80 5.96
C ARG A 139 16.32 1.35 5.98
N GLY A 140 16.73 2.09 4.94
CA GLY A 140 18.04 2.73 4.90
C GLY A 140 18.19 3.87 5.91
N MET A 141 17.11 4.63 6.13
CA MET A 141 17.06 5.64 7.19
C MET A 141 17.19 4.99 8.58
N ARG A 142 16.40 3.95 8.87
CA ARG A 142 16.49 3.23 10.15
C ARG A 142 17.89 2.65 10.37
N TRP A 143 18.48 2.03 9.34
CA TRP A 143 19.84 1.53 9.39
C TRP A 143 20.88 2.62 9.70
N SER A 144 20.81 3.78 9.02
CA SER A 144 21.69 4.92 9.28
C SER A 144 21.56 5.43 10.73
N LEU A 145 20.33 5.55 11.24
CA LEU A 145 20.07 5.95 12.63
C LEU A 145 20.66 4.94 13.63
N LEU A 146 20.51 3.64 13.37
CA LEU A 146 21.10 2.59 14.18
C LEU A 146 22.63 2.64 14.19
N GLN A 147 23.26 3.07 13.11
CA GLN A 147 24.71 3.25 13.05
C GLN A 147 25.18 4.48 13.84
N THR A 148 24.43 5.58 13.82
CA THR A 148 24.86 6.83 14.47
C THR A 148 24.62 6.85 15.99
N PHE A 149 23.45 6.42 16.47
CA PHE A 149 23.02 6.58 17.86
C PHE A 149 23.27 5.34 18.73
N ASP A 150 23.37 5.49 20.05
CA ASP A 150 23.53 4.38 21.00
C ASP A 150 22.19 3.79 21.45
N LYS A 151 21.25 4.68 21.74
CA LYS A 151 19.90 4.33 22.19
C LYS A 151 18.89 5.17 21.42
N ILE A 152 17.79 4.54 21.06
CA ILE A 152 16.66 5.18 20.39
C ILE A 152 15.41 4.83 21.20
N TYR A 153 14.65 5.83 21.60
CA TYR A 153 13.39 5.69 22.31
C TYR A 153 12.27 6.20 21.41
N ILE A 154 11.25 5.38 21.19
CA ILE A 154 10.12 5.64 20.31
C ILE A 154 8.83 5.47 21.10
N LEU A 155 8.21 6.58 21.47
CA LEU A 155 6.86 6.59 22.02
C LEU A 155 5.89 6.79 20.86
N ASP A 156 5.29 5.71 20.35
CA ASP A 156 4.32 5.77 19.26
C ASP A 156 2.95 6.18 19.82
N LEU A 157 2.45 7.33 19.38
CA LEU A 157 1.18 7.91 19.79
C LEU A 157 0.04 7.50 18.86
N HIS A 158 0.33 6.73 17.79
CA HIS A 158 -0.65 6.21 16.83
C HIS A 158 -1.57 7.32 16.27
N GLY A 159 -2.87 7.05 16.10
CA GLY A 159 -3.88 7.99 15.62
C GLY A 159 -3.93 8.12 14.10
N ASN A 160 -3.52 7.09 13.35
CA ASN A 160 -3.51 7.13 11.89
C ASN A 160 -4.89 6.76 11.30
N THR A 161 -5.76 7.77 11.17
CA THR A 161 -7.08 7.58 10.56
C THR A 161 -7.01 7.18 9.09
N ARG A 162 -5.89 7.49 8.38
CA ARG A 162 -5.68 7.01 7.00
C ARG A 162 -5.42 5.52 6.91
N LYS A 163 -4.87 4.90 7.95
CA LYS A 163 -4.69 3.43 8.07
C LYS A 163 -5.88 2.78 8.79
N LYS A 164 -6.84 3.57 9.28
CA LYS A 164 -7.94 3.12 10.16
C LYS A 164 -7.38 2.36 11.38
N GLU A 165 -6.35 2.93 12.00
CA GLU A 165 -5.84 2.41 13.27
C GLU A 165 -6.91 2.45 14.35
N VAL A 166 -6.90 1.42 15.18
CA VAL A 166 -7.74 1.22 16.37
C VAL A 166 -6.85 0.65 17.45
N ALA A 167 -7.25 0.82 18.71
CA ALA A 167 -6.55 0.22 19.83
C ALA A 167 -6.60 -1.32 19.75
N PRO A 168 -5.69 -2.05 20.43
CA PRO A 168 -5.65 -3.52 20.39
C PRO A 168 -6.94 -4.22 20.84
N ASP A 169 -7.75 -3.57 21.66
CA ASP A 169 -9.08 -4.00 22.11
C ASP A 169 -10.21 -3.66 21.12
N GLY A 170 -9.91 -2.92 20.05
CA GLY A 170 -10.84 -2.48 19.02
C GLY A 170 -11.43 -1.08 19.26
N ASP A 171 -11.08 -0.43 20.36
CA ASP A 171 -11.58 0.90 20.68
C ASP A 171 -10.99 1.98 19.75
N GLN A 172 -11.65 3.14 19.72
CA GLN A 172 -11.23 4.26 18.90
C GLN A 172 -9.85 4.76 19.35
N ASP A 173 -8.97 4.96 18.38
CA ASP A 173 -7.65 5.54 18.60
C ASP A 173 -7.57 6.95 17.99
N GLU A 174 -7.35 7.95 18.83
CA GLU A 174 -7.39 9.36 18.42
C GLU A 174 -6.00 9.96 18.27
N ASN A 175 -5.83 10.80 17.25
CA ASN A 175 -4.59 11.53 17.05
C ASN A 175 -4.44 12.66 18.08
N VAL A 176 -3.21 12.87 18.57
CA VAL A 176 -2.86 13.98 19.48
C VAL A 176 -2.90 15.36 18.82
N PHE A 177 -2.94 15.44 17.50
CA PHE A 177 -3.16 16.65 16.71
C PHE A 177 -4.41 16.49 15.84
N ASP A 178 -4.93 17.59 15.29
CA ASP A 178 -6.04 17.58 14.33
C ASP A 178 -5.57 17.22 12.91
N ILE A 179 -4.93 16.06 12.78
CA ILE A 179 -4.39 15.52 11.52
C ILE A 179 -4.77 14.04 11.35
N GLN A 180 -4.51 13.49 10.16
CA GLN A 180 -4.90 12.10 9.84
C GLN A 180 -3.74 11.10 9.89
N GLN A 181 -2.50 11.58 9.89
CA GLN A 181 -1.30 10.76 9.94
C GLN A 181 -0.93 10.48 11.39
N GLY A 182 -0.59 9.23 11.72
CA GLY A 182 -0.14 8.89 13.06
C GLY A 182 1.21 9.52 13.41
N VAL A 183 1.46 9.67 14.71
CA VAL A 183 2.54 10.50 15.25
C VAL A 183 3.33 9.73 16.29
N SER A 184 4.65 9.94 16.33
CA SER A 184 5.51 9.40 17.38
C SER A 184 6.43 10.48 17.96
N ILE A 185 6.77 10.34 19.25
CA ILE A 185 7.86 11.09 19.90
C ILE A 185 9.11 10.22 19.84
N ASN A 186 10.17 10.75 19.24
CA ASN A 186 11.37 10.00 18.92
C ASN A 186 12.59 10.68 19.56
N ILE A 187 13.29 9.96 20.43
CA ILE A 187 14.46 10.46 21.16
C ILE A 187 15.66 9.57 20.82
N PHE A 188 16.64 10.15 20.14
CA PHE A 188 17.87 9.48 19.73
C PHE A 188 19.04 10.02 20.56
N VAL A 189 19.78 9.12 21.20
CA VAL A 189 20.86 9.46 22.15
C VAL A 189 22.17 8.92 21.62
N LYS A 190 23.17 9.80 21.51
CA LYS A 190 24.55 9.46 21.17
C LYS A 190 25.47 9.83 22.32
N THR A 191 26.36 8.91 22.67
CA THR A 191 27.37 9.02 23.72
C THR A 191 28.75 8.78 23.11
N GLU A 192 29.80 9.32 23.72
CA GLU A 192 31.19 9.15 23.23
C GLU A 192 31.68 7.69 23.22
N LYS A 193 30.95 6.78 23.87
CA LYS A 193 31.40 5.41 24.15
C LYS A 193 30.96 4.38 23.10
N LYS A 194 30.32 4.80 22.01
CA LYS A 194 29.84 3.87 21.00
C LYS A 194 31.00 3.20 20.27
N LYS A 195 31.14 1.88 20.41
CA LYS A 195 32.10 1.10 19.62
C LYS A 195 31.65 1.07 18.16
N THR A 196 32.59 1.30 17.25
CA THR A 196 32.39 1.16 15.81
C THR A 196 31.85 -0.23 15.49
N GLY A 197 30.75 -0.30 14.73
CA GLY A 197 30.11 -1.55 14.32
C GLY A 197 28.92 -1.99 15.18
N ASN A 198 28.72 -1.42 16.37
CA ASN A 198 27.52 -1.73 17.17
C ASN A 198 26.31 -0.93 16.66
N LEU A 199 25.17 -1.59 16.49
CA LEU A 199 23.90 -0.92 16.21
C LEU A 199 23.28 -0.39 17.51
N ALA A 200 22.43 0.63 17.40
CA ALA A 200 21.70 1.19 18.53
C ALA A 200 20.74 0.16 19.14
N ARG A 201 20.51 0.26 20.45
CA ARG A 201 19.37 -0.39 21.10
C ARG A 201 18.13 0.47 20.89
N VAL A 202 17.02 -0.15 20.48
CA VAL A 202 15.77 0.56 20.22
C VAL A 202 14.74 0.14 21.26
N PHE A 203 14.13 1.12 21.90
CA PHE A 203 13.10 0.99 22.92
C PHE A 203 11.81 1.59 22.38
N HIS A 204 10.72 0.83 22.48
CA HIS A 204 9.42 1.19 21.94
C HIS A 204 8.35 1.16 23.03
N TYR A 205 7.37 2.05 22.92
CA TYR A 205 6.14 2.00 23.70
C TYR A 205 4.96 2.44 22.83
N ASP A 206 3.92 1.63 22.80
CA ASP A 206 2.66 1.92 22.13
C ASP A 206 1.70 2.64 23.06
N LEU A 207 1.24 3.83 22.67
CA LEU A 207 0.24 4.60 23.40
C LEU A 207 -1.01 4.80 22.53
N TYR A 208 -1.95 3.87 22.63
CA TYR A 208 -3.27 3.94 22.01
C TYR A 208 -4.30 4.65 22.92
N GLY A 209 -5.44 5.03 22.35
CA GLY A 209 -6.63 5.48 23.08
C GLY A 209 -7.12 6.88 22.68
N GLU A 210 -7.97 7.46 23.52
CA GLU A 210 -8.50 8.81 23.32
C GLU A 210 -7.41 9.89 23.49
N ARG A 211 -7.61 11.04 22.85
CA ARG A 211 -6.64 12.15 22.87
C ARG A 211 -6.32 12.61 24.30
N ASN A 212 -7.33 12.68 25.16
CA ASN A 212 -7.16 13.17 26.54
C ASN A 212 -6.39 12.20 27.43
N ASP A 213 -6.55 10.90 27.22
CA ASP A 213 -5.79 9.88 27.94
C ASP A 213 -4.32 9.92 27.54
N LYS A 214 -4.05 10.11 26.24
CA LYS A 214 -2.68 10.34 25.72
C LYS A 214 -2.04 11.56 26.35
N TYR A 215 -2.75 12.68 26.43
CA TYR A 215 -2.24 13.89 27.10
C TYR A 215 -1.98 13.66 28.60
N SER A 216 -2.88 12.96 29.28
CA SER A 216 -2.72 12.62 30.70
C SER A 216 -1.50 11.74 30.92
N PHE A 217 -1.26 10.76 30.05
CA PHE A 217 -0.06 9.93 30.08
C PHE A 217 1.21 10.78 29.89
N LEU A 218 1.23 11.65 28.88
CA LEU A 218 2.38 12.51 28.56
C LEU A 218 2.71 13.51 29.67
N LEU A 219 1.71 14.03 30.40
CA LEU A 219 1.92 14.96 31.52
C LEU A 219 2.44 14.27 32.78
N ASN A 220 2.07 13.01 32.99
CA ASN A 220 2.40 12.26 34.21
C ASN A 220 3.64 11.36 34.07
N ASN A 221 4.21 11.24 32.87
CA ASN A 221 5.35 10.37 32.61
C ASN A 221 6.58 11.12 32.10
N SER A 222 7.75 10.56 32.39
CA SER A 222 9.04 10.97 31.85
C SER A 222 9.71 9.79 31.15
N LEU A 223 10.86 10.04 30.51
CA LEU A 223 11.68 8.99 29.90
C LEU A 223 11.97 7.82 30.86
N THR A 224 12.06 8.07 32.16
CA THR A 224 12.38 7.05 33.17
C THR A 224 11.17 6.29 33.71
N SER A 225 9.94 6.81 33.54
CA SER A 225 8.72 6.17 34.04
C SER A 225 7.95 5.39 32.98
N VAL A 226 8.25 5.60 31.69
CA VAL A 226 7.66 4.81 30.60
C VAL A 226 8.20 3.39 30.64
N GLU A 227 7.30 2.40 30.56
CA GLU A 227 7.60 0.96 30.55
C GLU A 227 8.09 0.52 29.15
N TRP A 228 9.34 0.88 28.83
CA TRP A 228 9.94 0.62 27.53
C TRP A 228 10.14 -0.86 27.21
N HIS A 229 9.79 -1.25 25.98
CA HIS A 229 10.09 -2.58 25.43
C HIS A 229 11.27 -2.49 24.46
N GLU A 230 12.34 -3.27 24.70
CA GLU A 230 13.46 -3.34 23.77
C GLU A 230 13.09 -4.19 22.54
N LEU A 231 13.30 -3.65 21.34
CA LEU A 231 12.95 -4.29 20.08
C LEU A 231 14.04 -5.26 19.60
N GLN A 232 13.61 -6.38 19.04
CA GLN A 232 14.47 -7.25 18.25
C GLN A 232 14.56 -6.74 16.81
N LEU A 233 15.71 -6.20 16.45
CA LEU A 233 15.95 -5.61 15.15
C LEU A 233 16.45 -6.66 14.14
N LYS A 234 15.77 -6.80 13.00
CA LYS A 234 16.11 -7.77 11.97
C LYS A 234 16.36 -7.11 10.61
N ALA A 235 17.48 -7.46 9.97
CA ALA A 235 17.78 -7.05 8.61
C ALA A 235 16.82 -7.69 7.59
N PRO A 236 16.61 -7.07 6.41
CA PRO A 236 17.09 -5.74 6.02
C PRO A 236 16.18 -4.60 6.50
N GLN A 237 15.04 -4.90 7.12
CA GLN A 237 14.01 -3.89 7.38
C GLN A 237 14.30 -3.03 8.62
N TYR A 238 14.87 -3.60 9.67
CA TYR A 238 15.19 -2.91 10.93
C TYR A 238 14.01 -2.08 11.47
N PHE A 239 12.80 -2.66 11.52
CA PHE A 239 11.61 -1.93 11.96
C PHE A 239 11.76 -1.38 13.38
N PHE A 240 11.23 -0.18 13.61
CA PHE A 240 11.18 0.46 14.93
C PHE A 240 9.80 0.28 15.59
N VAL A 241 9.16 -0.84 15.27
CA VAL A 241 7.95 -1.37 15.91
C VAL A 241 8.16 -2.86 16.13
N ALA A 242 7.42 -3.45 17.07
CA ALA A 242 7.45 -4.89 17.28
C ALA A 242 6.90 -5.63 16.05
N LYS A 243 7.56 -6.72 15.67
CA LYS A 243 7.20 -7.58 14.53
C LYS A 243 7.44 -9.04 14.87
N ASP A 244 6.49 -9.90 14.50
CA ASP A 244 6.63 -11.35 14.64
C ASP A 244 7.29 -11.94 13.39
N PHE A 245 8.48 -12.51 13.57
CA PHE A 245 9.25 -13.16 12.51
C PHE A 245 9.31 -14.69 12.66
N LYS A 246 8.51 -15.30 13.54
CA LYS A 246 8.57 -16.74 13.87
C LYS A 246 8.49 -17.64 12.64
N ASN A 247 7.65 -17.30 11.67
CA ASN A 247 7.40 -18.12 10.47
C ASN A 247 8.19 -17.65 9.23
N GLN A 248 9.23 -16.83 9.39
CA GLN A 248 9.93 -16.23 8.25
C GLN A 248 10.63 -17.26 7.37
N GLU A 249 11.35 -18.22 7.97
CA GLU A 249 12.08 -19.25 7.22
C GLU A 249 11.12 -20.15 6.42
N GLU A 250 10.00 -20.56 7.03
CA GLU A 250 8.95 -21.33 6.35
C GLU A 250 8.35 -20.53 5.17
N TYR A 251 8.09 -19.25 5.38
CA TYR A 251 7.56 -18.37 4.33
C TYR A 251 8.54 -18.16 3.17
N GLU A 252 9.84 -18.00 3.48
CA GLU A 252 10.91 -17.80 2.49
C GLU A 252 11.16 -19.03 1.62
N ASN A 253 10.82 -20.24 2.11
CA ASN A 253 10.87 -21.48 1.33
C ASN A 253 9.77 -21.56 0.24
N GLY A 254 8.76 -20.69 0.29
CA GLY A 254 7.77 -20.56 -0.78
C GLY A 254 8.32 -19.80 -1.99
N PHE A 255 7.77 -20.07 -3.17
CA PHE A 255 8.14 -19.35 -4.39
C PHE A 255 7.46 -17.98 -4.44
N SER A 256 8.19 -16.96 -4.90
CA SER A 256 7.64 -15.60 -5.07
C SER A 256 6.76 -15.51 -6.31
N ILE A 257 5.58 -14.89 -6.20
CA ILE A 257 4.72 -14.62 -7.36
C ILE A 257 5.44 -13.73 -8.39
N GLN A 258 6.23 -12.77 -7.92
CA GLN A 258 6.99 -11.90 -8.82
C GLN A 258 8.09 -12.65 -9.59
N GLU A 259 8.69 -13.67 -8.98
CA GLU A 259 9.71 -14.52 -9.65
C GLU A 259 9.07 -15.54 -10.59
N LEU A 260 7.86 -16.01 -10.28
CA LEU A 260 7.08 -16.91 -11.14
C LEU A 260 6.63 -16.21 -12.43
N PHE A 261 6.16 -14.97 -12.36
CA PHE A 261 5.65 -14.23 -13.52
C PHE A 261 6.60 -13.10 -13.95
N PRO A 262 7.49 -13.35 -14.93
CA PRO A 262 8.54 -12.40 -15.30
C PRO A 262 7.99 -11.09 -15.90
N VAL A 263 6.89 -11.16 -16.66
CA VAL A 263 6.26 -9.98 -17.27
C VAL A 263 5.07 -9.54 -16.42
N ASN A 264 5.12 -8.30 -15.92
CA ASN A 264 4.06 -7.71 -15.09
C ASN A 264 4.15 -6.19 -15.08
N SER A 265 3.06 -5.53 -14.69
CA SER A 265 3.02 -4.08 -14.59
C SER A 265 1.92 -3.63 -13.63
N VAL A 266 1.96 -2.36 -13.25
CA VAL A 266 0.80 -1.71 -12.62
C VAL A 266 -0.27 -1.42 -13.68
N GLY A 267 -1.50 -1.15 -13.23
CA GLY A 267 -2.62 -0.74 -14.10
C GLY A 267 -2.39 0.58 -14.86
N VAL A 268 -3.27 0.82 -15.84
CA VAL A 268 -3.35 2.02 -16.67
C VAL A 268 -3.58 3.26 -15.81
N VAL A 269 -2.93 4.37 -16.15
CA VAL A 269 -3.26 5.69 -15.57
C VAL A 269 -3.76 6.58 -16.69
N THR A 270 -5.02 7.01 -16.59
CA THR A 270 -5.60 7.96 -17.56
C THR A 270 -5.34 9.42 -17.17
N ALA A 271 -5.17 9.68 -15.86
CA ALA A 271 -5.17 11.00 -15.21
C ALA A 271 -6.48 11.82 -15.36
N ARG A 272 -7.44 11.35 -16.16
CA ARG A 272 -8.72 12.01 -16.47
C ARG A 272 -9.81 10.95 -16.69
N ASP A 273 -10.10 10.14 -15.67
CA ASP A 273 -11.04 9.01 -15.77
C ASP A 273 -12.39 9.43 -16.36
N PHE A 274 -12.93 10.58 -15.95
CA PHE A 274 -14.21 11.09 -16.47
C PHE A 274 -14.24 11.30 -17.99
N VAL A 275 -13.07 11.45 -18.64
CA VAL A 275 -12.94 11.57 -20.09
C VAL A 275 -12.78 10.20 -20.74
N PHE A 276 -11.92 9.36 -20.17
CA PHE A 276 -11.43 8.14 -20.82
C PHE A 276 -12.15 6.87 -20.40
N ILE A 277 -12.89 6.88 -19.29
CA ILE A 277 -13.54 5.69 -18.72
C ILE A 277 -15.02 5.98 -18.49
N ASN A 278 -15.88 5.06 -18.92
CA ASN A 278 -17.29 5.06 -18.60
C ASN A 278 -17.89 3.66 -18.76
N ASP A 279 -18.93 3.35 -17.99
CA ASP A 279 -19.67 2.11 -18.15
C ASP A 279 -20.68 2.15 -19.33
N ASP A 280 -20.95 3.34 -19.87
CA ASP A 280 -21.72 3.56 -21.09
C ASP A 280 -20.82 4.04 -22.25
N LYS A 281 -20.78 3.25 -23.34
CA LYS A 281 -19.96 3.55 -24.53
C LYS A 281 -20.37 4.83 -25.24
N ASP A 282 -21.65 5.20 -25.23
CA ASP A 282 -22.14 6.42 -25.88
C ASP A 282 -21.75 7.67 -25.08
N ILE A 283 -21.73 7.57 -23.75
CA ILE A 283 -21.20 8.62 -22.88
C ILE A 283 -19.69 8.74 -23.06
N LEU A 284 -18.96 7.63 -23.06
CA LEU A 284 -17.51 7.62 -23.35
C LEU A 284 -17.22 8.30 -24.69
N ASP A 285 -17.99 7.98 -25.72
CA ASP A 285 -17.87 8.59 -27.04
C ASP A 285 -18.02 10.12 -27.01
N LYS A 286 -19.08 10.60 -26.33
CA LYS A 286 -19.35 12.03 -26.17
C LYS A 286 -18.22 12.70 -25.41
N ASN A 287 -17.69 12.07 -24.36
CA ASN A 287 -16.62 12.61 -23.54
C ASN A 287 -15.34 12.79 -24.36
N ILE A 288 -14.97 11.81 -25.17
CA ILE A 288 -13.81 11.89 -26.08
C ILE A 288 -14.04 12.95 -27.17
N LYS A 289 -15.22 13.00 -27.79
CA LYS A 289 -15.57 14.04 -28.78
C LYS A 289 -15.45 15.44 -28.20
N ASN A 290 -16.04 15.68 -27.03
CA ASN A 290 -16.06 16.99 -26.39
C ASN A 290 -14.68 17.42 -25.89
N SER A 291 -13.86 16.48 -25.42
CA SER A 291 -12.55 16.80 -24.85
C SER A 291 -11.46 16.99 -25.92
N PHE A 292 -11.57 16.31 -27.06
CA PHE A 292 -10.50 16.29 -28.08
C PHE A 292 -10.95 16.75 -29.47
N GLY A 293 -12.23 16.98 -29.73
CA GLY A 293 -12.75 17.39 -31.03
C GLY A 293 -12.62 16.30 -32.12
N ILE A 294 -12.50 15.03 -31.73
CA ILE A 294 -12.32 13.90 -32.64
C ILE A 294 -13.50 12.92 -32.56
N ASN A 295 -13.79 12.23 -33.64
CA ASN A 295 -14.60 11.02 -33.56
C ASN A 295 -13.75 9.88 -32.97
N PRO A 296 -14.18 9.22 -31.88
CA PRO A 296 -13.44 8.14 -31.25
C PRO A 296 -13.34 6.96 -32.21
N ASP A 297 -12.14 6.42 -32.33
CA ASP A 297 -11.93 5.15 -32.99
C ASP A 297 -12.48 4.03 -32.11
N LYS A 298 -13.44 3.27 -32.65
CA LYS A 298 -14.12 2.20 -31.92
C LYS A 298 -13.20 1.02 -31.64
N GLU A 299 -12.14 0.83 -32.44
CA GLU A 299 -11.15 -0.22 -32.22
C GLU A 299 -10.30 0.01 -30.97
N LEU A 300 -10.24 1.26 -30.48
CA LEU A 300 -9.52 1.62 -29.24
C LEU A 300 -10.40 1.57 -27.99
N ILE A 301 -11.68 1.19 -28.11
CA ILE A 301 -12.58 1.05 -26.96
C ILE A 301 -12.52 -0.39 -26.46
N HIS A 302 -11.93 -0.59 -25.28
CA HIS A 302 -11.77 -1.90 -24.66
C HIS A 302 -12.42 -1.95 -23.29
N GLY A 303 -12.73 -3.17 -22.82
CA GLY A 303 -13.10 -3.39 -21.43
C GLY A 303 -11.92 -3.10 -20.50
N ILE A 304 -12.19 -2.49 -19.36
CA ILE A 304 -11.23 -2.28 -18.29
C ILE A 304 -11.83 -2.74 -16.96
N SER A 305 -11.05 -3.52 -16.21
CA SER A 305 -11.32 -3.78 -14.80
C SER A 305 -11.02 -2.51 -14.02
N TYR A 306 -12.06 -1.69 -13.81
CA TYR A 306 -11.94 -0.41 -13.14
C TYR A 306 -11.82 -0.62 -11.63
N ARG A 307 -12.75 -1.34 -11.01
CA ARG A 307 -12.69 -1.79 -9.60
C ARG A 307 -13.11 -3.26 -9.51
N PRO A 308 -12.87 -3.98 -8.40
CA PRO A 308 -13.35 -5.35 -8.24
C PRO A 308 -14.86 -5.43 -8.50
N PHE A 309 -15.24 -6.28 -9.46
CA PHE A 309 -16.61 -6.44 -9.96
C PHE A 309 -17.25 -5.20 -10.64
N ASP A 310 -16.50 -4.14 -10.93
CA ASP A 310 -16.96 -2.98 -11.71
C ASP A 310 -16.10 -2.86 -12.98
N ASN A 311 -16.47 -3.65 -14.00
CA ASN A 311 -15.87 -3.57 -15.32
C ASN A 311 -16.54 -2.44 -16.10
N GLN A 312 -15.74 -1.60 -16.74
CA GLN A 312 -16.19 -0.45 -17.54
C GLN A 312 -15.54 -0.48 -18.93
N PHE A 313 -15.73 0.57 -19.72
CA PHE A 313 -15.03 0.77 -20.99
C PHE A 313 -14.00 1.89 -20.87
N VAL A 314 -12.86 1.70 -21.52
CA VAL A 314 -11.81 2.72 -21.65
C VAL A 314 -11.53 3.02 -23.11
N TYR A 315 -11.33 4.28 -23.44
CA TYR A 315 -10.74 4.70 -24.71
C TYR A 315 -9.21 4.65 -24.60
N TYR A 316 -8.63 3.52 -24.99
CA TYR A 316 -7.21 3.19 -24.80
C TYR A 316 -6.33 3.73 -25.94
N ASP A 317 -6.31 5.05 -26.11
CA ASP A 317 -5.35 5.69 -27.01
C ASP A 317 -4.02 5.93 -26.29
N ILE A 318 -3.01 5.12 -26.60
CA ILE A 318 -1.68 5.20 -25.99
C ILE A 318 -1.00 6.58 -26.10
N LYS A 319 -1.41 7.42 -27.07
CA LYS A 319 -0.88 8.77 -27.25
C LYS A 319 -1.55 9.80 -26.34
N LYS A 320 -2.69 9.46 -25.75
CA LYS A 320 -3.52 10.37 -24.93
C LYS A 320 -3.56 9.98 -23.44
N LEU A 321 -3.27 8.72 -23.11
CA LEU A 321 -3.20 8.23 -21.73
C LEU A 321 -1.87 8.62 -21.07
N GLU A 322 -1.91 8.95 -19.77
CA GLU A 322 -0.74 9.32 -18.98
C GLU A 322 0.26 8.16 -18.86
N ARG A 323 -0.23 6.95 -18.52
CA ARG A 323 0.58 5.74 -18.45
C ARG A 323 -0.21 4.56 -19.03
N PRO A 324 -0.08 4.26 -20.34
CA PRO A 324 -0.84 3.18 -20.99
C PRO A 324 -0.40 1.79 -20.55
N ARG A 325 0.88 1.57 -20.21
CA ARG A 325 1.41 0.25 -19.78
C ARG A 325 1.33 -0.81 -20.88
N GLU A 326 1.50 -0.38 -22.15
CA GLU A 326 1.38 -1.21 -23.34
C GLU A 326 2.18 -2.51 -23.29
N ASN A 327 3.38 -2.47 -22.70
CA ASN A 327 4.27 -3.63 -22.55
C ASN A 327 3.61 -4.84 -21.84
N VAL A 328 2.53 -4.62 -21.09
CA VAL A 328 1.74 -5.70 -20.45
C VAL A 328 0.30 -5.69 -20.93
N MET A 329 -0.33 -4.53 -21.04
CA MET A 329 -1.75 -4.43 -21.40
C MET A 329 -2.05 -4.99 -22.78
N GLN A 330 -1.10 -4.94 -23.73
CA GLN A 330 -1.26 -5.54 -25.05
C GLN A 330 -1.67 -7.03 -25.01
N HIS A 331 -1.26 -7.77 -23.98
CA HIS A 331 -1.53 -9.20 -23.85
C HIS A 331 -2.99 -9.50 -23.46
N PHE A 332 -3.77 -8.48 -23.11
CA PHE A 332 -5.22 -8.57 -22.89
C PHE A 332 -6.02 -7.97 -24.06
N LEU A 333 -5.35 -7.25 -24.97
CA LEU A 333 -6.00 -6.60 -26.12
C LEU A 333 -5.93 -7.46 -27.39
N LYS A 334 -4.91 -8.32 -27.49
CA LYS A 334 -4.67 -9.19 -28.66
C LYS A 334 -5.56 -10.43 -28.66
N GLY A 335 -5.77 -11.06 -27.51
CA GLY A 335 -6.62 -12.24 -27.39
C GLY A 335 -7.05 -12.53 -25.95
N GLU A 336 -7.76 -13.66 -25.78
CA GLU A 336 -8.26 -14.10 -24.48
C GLU A 336 -7.13 -14.40 -23.51
N ASN A 337 -7.17 -13.75 -22.35
CA ASN A 337 -6.15 -13.91 -21.33
C ASN A 337 -6.78 -13.79 -19.94
N ILE A 338 -6.09 -14.35 -18.94
CA ILE A 338 -6.43 -14.22 -17.53
C ILE A 338 -5.24 -13.58 -16.85
N GLY A 339 -5.48 -12.57 -16.02
CA GLY A 339 -4.47 -11.87 -15.25
C GLY A 339 -4.70 -12.08 -13.76
N LEU A 340 -3.65 -12.43 -13.03
CA LEU A 340 -3.64 -12.35 -11.57
C LEU A 340 -3.25 -10.92 -11.18
N VAL A 341 -4.02 -10.27 -10.32
CA VAL A 341 -3.72 -8.93 -9.82
C VAL A 341 -3.35 -9.00 -8.35
N ILE A 342 -2.09 -8.71 -8.02
CA ILE A 342 -1.56 -8.75 -6.65
C ILE A 342 -1.04 -7.38 -6.21
N GLY A 343 -1.35 -6.98 -4.97
CA GLY A 343 -0.71 -5.83 -4.34
C GLY A 343 0.60 -6.22 -3.66
N ARG A 344 1.69 -5.48 -3.93
CA ARG A 344 3.03 -5.74 -3.36
C ARG A 344 3.13 -5.43 -1.86
N GLN A 345 2.51 -4.35 -1.42
CA GLN A 345 2.60 -3.88 -0.03
C GLN A 345 1.19 -3.71 0.52
N GLY A 346 0.90 -4.39 1.63
CA GLY A 346 -0.38 -4.39 2.32
C GLY A 346 -0.84 -3.06 2.90
N GLN A 347 -0.27 -1.91 2.53
CA GLN A 347 -0.64 -0.61 3.11
C GLN A 347 -2.10 -0.21 2.85
N VAL A 348 -2.72 -0.80 1.84
CA VAL A 348 -4.16 -0.67 1.54
C VAL A 348 -5.03 -1.39 2.59
N VAL A 349 -4.47 -2.42 3.23
CA VAL A 349 -5.16 -3.33 4.13
C VAL A 349 -5.24 -2.77 5.56
N GLY A 350 -4.31 -1.91 5.97
CA GLY A 350 -4.30 -1.34 7.32
C GLY A 350 -4.24 -2.43 8.40
N SER A 351 -5.21 -2.41 9.33
CA SER A 351 -5.40 -3.43 10.37
C SER A 351 -6.10 -4.70 9.87
N MET A 352 -6.67 -4.71 8.66
CA MET A 352 -7.40 -5.87 8.12
C MET A 352 -6.45 -7.03 7.76
N LEU A 353 -7.04 -8.21 7.53
CA LEU A 353 -6.36 -9.34 6.90
C LEU A 353 -6.03 -9.01 5.45
N TRP A 354 -4.87 -9.47 4.98
CA TRP A 354 -4.40 -9.24 3.61
C TRP A 354 -5.44 -9.73 2.59
N ASN A 355 -5.85 -8.85 1.67
CA ASN A 355 -6.90 -9.12 0.68
C ASN A 355 -6.59 -8.52 -0.70
N LEU A 356 -5.31 -8.46 -1.05
CA LEU A 356 -4.81 -7.83 -2.28
C LEU A 356 -4.59 -8.86 -3.41
N ALA A 357 -5.57 -9.75 -3.62
CA ALA A 357 -5.57 -10.73 -4.71
C ALA A 357 -6.91 -10.71 -5.46
N PHE A 358 -6.85 -10.54 -6.78
CA PHE A 358 -8.01 -10.55 -7.66
C PHE A 358 -7.63 -11.13 -9.02
N VAL A 359 -8.60 -11.57 -9.81
CA VAL A 359 -8.39 -12.04 -11.20
C VAL A 359 -9.16 -11.16 -12.17
N THR A 360 -8.67 -11.09 -13.41
CA THR A 360 -9.33 -10.32 -14.46
C THR A 360 -9.06 -10.94 -15.82
N SER A 361 -9.98 -10.76 -16.78
CA SER A 361 -9.78 -11.07 -18.20
C SER A 361 -9.54 -9.83 -19.07
N GLN A 362 -9.26 -8.68 -18.46
CA GLN A 362 -9.19 -7.38 -19.12
C GLN A 362 -7.96 -6.60 -18.65
N ILE A 363 -7.64 -5.51 -19.35
CA ILE A 363 -6.69 -4.51 -18.85
C ILE A 363 -7.21 -3.91 -17.53
N THR A 364 -6.31 -3.43 -16.67
CA THR A 364 -6.67 -2.92 -15.34
C THR A 364 -6.40 -1.45 -15.18
N ASP A 365 -7.24 -0.77 -14.41
CA ASP A 365 -6.94 0.57 -13.91
C ASP A 365 -5.90 0.51 -12.77
N PHE A 366 -5.04 1.52 -12.67
CA PHE A 366 -4.04 1.62 -11.60
C PHE A 366 -4.66 1.57 -10.20
N ASN A 367 -5.87 2.09 -10.04
CA ASN A 367 -6.62 2.15 -8.79
C ASN A 367 -7.65 1.03 -8.65
N LEU A 368 -7.46 -0.13 -9.29
CA LEU A 368 -8.29 -1.32 -9.04
C LEU A 368 -8.46 -1.55 -7.53
N TYR A 369 -7.35 -1.55 -6.78
CA TYR A 369 -7.38 -1.50 -5.32
C TYR A 369 -7.40 -0.07 -4.81
N TYR A 370 -7.94 0.10 -3.60
CA TYR A 370 -7.94 1.39 -2.93
C TYR A 370 -6.50 1.92 -2.77
N ARG A 371 -6.25 3.17 -3.20
CA ARG A 371 -4.89 3.78 -3.29
C ARG A 371 -3.93 3.16 -4.31
N GLY A 372 -4.43 2.28 -5.17
CA GLY A 372 -3.71 1.69 -6.29
C GLY A 372 -2.59 0.74 -5.92
N GLY A 373 -1.67 0.51 -6.86
CA GLY A 373 -0.52 -0.38 -6.65
C GLY A 373 -0.81 -1.87 -6.85
N GLY A 374 -1.99 -2.22 -7.39
CA GLY A 374 -2.23 -3.56 -7.93
C GLY A 374 -1.34 -3.81 -9.15
N MET A 375 -0.59 -4.91 -9.11
CA MET A 375 0.24 -5.35 -10.23
C MET A 375 -0.43 -6.52 -10.92
N ILE A 376 -0.63 -6.40 -12.22
CA ILE A 376 -1.22 -7.41 -13.07
C ILE A 376 -0.13 -8.30 -13.68
N PHE A 377 -0.35 -9.60 -13.56
CA PHE A 377 0.47 -10.68 -14.07
C PHE A 377 -0.36 -11.43 -15.11
N PRO A 378 -0.22 -11.15 -16.43
CA PRO A 378 -0.92 -11.91 -17.46
C PRO A 378 -0.47 -13.38 -17.41
N LEU A 379 -1.39 -14.31 -17.60
CA LEU A 379 -1.08 -15.74 -17.61
C LEU A 379 -0.33 -16.13 -18.90
N TYR A 380 -0.68 -15.47 -20.01
CA TYR A 380 -0.06 -15.70 -21.31
C TYR A 380 0.52 -14.42 -21.90
N LEU A 381 1.56 -14.55 -22.71
CA LEU A 381 2.16 -13.49 -23.51
C LEU A 381 1.83 -13.72 -24.99
N TYR A 382 1.47 -12.64 -25.66
CA TYR A 382 1.11 -12.60 -27.08
C TYR A 382 2.22 -11.89 -27.86
N SER A 383 2.91 -12.66 -28.69
CA SER A 383 3.93 -12.15 -29.63
C SER A 383 3.27 -11.40 -30.79
N GLN A 384 4.02 -10.55 -31.49
CA GLN A 384 3.55 -10.07 -32.79
C GLN A 384 3.74 -11.19 -33.83
N PRO A 385 2.74 -11.47 -34.68
CA PRO A 385 2.93 -12.45 -35.74
C PRO A 385 3.98 -11.93 -36.74
N ASP A 386 4.98 -12.74 -37.06
CA ASP A 386 6.01 -12.41 -38.08
C ASP A 386 5.41 -12.33 -39.51
N GLN A 387 4.17 -12.79 -39.71
CA GLN A 387 3.50 -12.86 -41.01
C GLN A 387 2.03 -12.44 -40.90
N LEU A 388 1.52 -11.73 -41.92
CA LEU A 388 0.17 -11.15 -41.98
C LEU A 388 -1.00 -12.16 -41.79
N PHE A 389 -0.74 -13.47 -41.84
CA PHE A 389 -1.73 -14.54 -41.76
C PHE A 389 -1.38 -15.62 -40.72
N ALA A 390 -0.35 -15.40 -39.89
CA ALA A 390 -0.05 -16.33 -38.80
C ALA A 390 -1.06 -16.12 -37.67
N GLU A 391 -1.59 -17.22 -37.14
CA GLU A 391 -2.40 -17.18 -35.91
C GLU A 391 -1.56 -16.56 -34.78
N GLU A 392 -2.20 -15.73 -33.95
CA GLU A 392 -1.55 -15.20 -32.77
C GLU A 392 -1.18 -16.34 -31.82
N LYS A 393 0.10 -16.67 -31.77
CA LYS A 393 0.62 -17.65 -30.82
C LYS A 393 0.81 -16.98 -29.46
N ARG A 394 0.23 -17.58 -28.42
CA ARG A 394 0.48 -17.23 -27.03
C ARG A 394 1.42 -18.22 -26.36
N GLU A 395 2.19 -17.75 -25.39
CA GLU A 395 3.08 -18.58 -24.57
C GLU A 395 2.85 -18.29 -23.07
N PRO A 396 3.06 -19.26 -22.16
CA PRO A 396 2.90 -19.03 -20.73
C PRO A 396 3.89 -17.99 -20.18
N ASN A 397 3.39 -17.02 -19.41
CA ASN A 397 4.21 -16.05 -18.67
C ASN A 397 4.72 -16.66 -17.35
N LEU A 398 5.37 -17.81 -17.42
CA LEU A 398 5.79 -18.56 -16.23
C LEU A 398 7.28 -18.86 -16.28
N ASN A 399 7.95 -18.66 -15.15
CA ASN A 399 9.33 -19.07 -14.96
C ASN A 399 9.41 -20.60 -14.90
N ILE A 400 9.95 -21.18 -15.96
CA ILE A 400 9.99 -22.63 -16.16
C ILE A 400 10.76 -23.38 -15.05
N HIS A 401 11.71 -22.73 -14.37
CA HIS A 401 12.43 -23.37 -13.26
C HIS A 401 11.50 -23.65 -12.07
N ILE A 402 10.65 -22.68 -11.71
CA ILE A 402 9.66 -22.85 -10.63
C ILE A 402 8.59 -23.87 -11.05
N VAL A 403 8.15 -23.82 -12.31
CA VAL A 403 7.19 -24.80 -12.86
C VAL A 403 7.75 -26.22 -12.80
N ASN A 404 9.02 -26.42 -13.17
CA ASN A 404 9.67 -27.72 -13.11
C ASN A 404 9.81 -28.23 -11.67
N GLU A 405 10.08 -27.35 -10.71
CA GLU A 405 10.11 -27.73 -9.31
C GLU A 405 8.73 -28.14 -8.79
N ILE A 406 7.67 -27.41 -9.17
CA ILE A 406 6.29 -27.79 -8.89
C ILE A 406 6.00 -29.17 -9.49
N ALA A 407 6.30 -29.37 -10.78
CA ALA A 407 6.11 -30.63 -11.50
C ALA A 407 6.81 -31.81 -10.81
N GLN A 408 8.06 -31.61 -10.35
CA GLN A 408 8.83 -32.61 -9.64
C GLN A 408 8.19 -33.01 -8.31
N ARG A 409 7.69 -32.04 -7.54
CA ARG A 409 7.07 -32.29 -6.23
C ARG A 409 5.73 -33.04 -6.35
N ILE A 410 4.94 -32.70 -7.37
CA ILE A 410 3.61 -33.29 -7.56
C ILE A 410 3.62 -34.53 -8.46
N GLY A 411 4.70 -34.79 -9.19
CA GLY A 411 4.81 -35.93 -10.11
C GLY A 411 3.86 -35.84 -11.30
N LEU A 412 3.53 -34.63 -11.77
CA LEU A 412 2.68 -34.38 -12.94
C LEU A 412 3.49 -33.77 -14.08
N GLN A 413 3.06 -34.00 -15.32
CA GLN A 413 3.68 -33.41 -16.50
C GLN A 413 3.10 -32.02 -16.79
N TYR A 414 3.96 -31.03 -17.05
CA TYR A 414 3.53 -29.68 -17.41
C TYR A 414 3.23 -29.58 -18.91
N THR A 415 2.12 -28.94 -19.26
CA THR A 415 1.74 -28.58 -20.64
C THR A 415 1.51 -27.07 -20.74
N GLU A 416 1.79 -26.46 -21.90
CA GLU A 416 1.62 -25.01 -22.09
C GLU A 416 0.14 -24.58 -22.12
N GLU A 417 -0.75 -25.51 -22.48
CA GLU A 417 -2.19 -25.33 -22.51
C GLU A 417 -2.90 -26.42 -21.71
N LYS A 418 -4.12 -26.13 -21.26
CA LYS A 418 -4.92 -27.12 -20.53
C LYS A 418 -5.43 -28.18 -21.51
N GLU A 419 -5.00 -29.43 -21.30
CA GLU A 419 -5.41 -30.58 -22.09
C GLU A 419 -6.27 -31.56 -21.27
N SER A 420 -6.95 -32.48 -21.95
CA SER A 420 -7.69 -33.59 -21.32
C SER A 420 -6.79 -34.77 -20.92
N THR A 421 -5.48 -34.68 -21.19
CA THR A 421 -4.50 -35.72 -20.92
C THR A 421 -4.37 -35.96 -19.41
N GLU A 422 -4.52 -37.21 -18.98
CA GLU A 422 -4.33 -37.58 -17.57
C GLU A 422 -2.90 -37.27 -17.10
N ASN A 423 -2.73 -37.04 -15.79
CA ASN A 423 -1.44 -36.76 -15.15
C ASN A 423 -0.71 -35.51 -15.67
N THR A 424 -1.43 -34.58 -16.31
CA THR A 424 -0.90 -33.27 -16.70
C THR A 424 -1.42 -32.14 -15.81
N PHE A 425 -0.74 -30.99 -15.86
CA PHE A 425 -1.18 -29.71 -15.35
C PHE A 425 -0.67 -28.58 -16.26
N ALA A 426 -1.37 -27.44 -16.24
CA ALA A 426 -1.15 -26.33 -17.15
C ALA A 426 -1.06 -24.99 -16.39
N PRO A 427 -0.74 -23.85 -17.04
CA PRO A 427 -0.65 -22.54 -16.39
C PRO A 427 -1.86 -22.19 -15.54
N ILE A 428 -3.06 -22.49 -16.02
CA ILE A 428 -4.31 -22.19 -15.31
C ILE A 428 -4.42 -22.95 -13.98
N ASP A 429 -3.90 -24.18 -13.89
CA ASP A 429 -3.89 -24.96 -12.64
C ASP A 429 -2.94 -24.36 -11.61
N ILE A 430 -1.80 -23.81 -12.06
CA ILE A 430 -0.85 -23.09 -11.18
C ILE A 430 -1.51 -21.81 -10.66
N LEU A 431 -2.15 -21.04 -11.55
CA LEU A 431 -2.88 -19.82 -11.16
C LEU A 431 -3.97 -20.16 -10.15
N ASP A 432 -4.76 -21.20 -10.40
CA ASP A 432 -5.83 -21.64 -9.50
C ASP A 432 -5.28 -22.10 -8.14
N TYR A 433 -4.21 -22.90 -8.11
CA TYR A 433 -3.52 -23.27 -6.87
C TYR A 433 -3.07 -22.03 -6.07
N ILE A 434 -2.40 -21.08 -6.72
CA ILE A 434 -1.99 -19.81 -6.12
C ILE A 434 -3.21 -19.07 -5.57
N TYR A 435 -4.29 -19.01 -6.36
CA TYR A 435 -5.48 -18.25 -6.01
C TYR A 435 -6.15 -18.81 -4.76
N ALA A 436 -6.21 -20.14 -4.61
CA ALA A 436 -6.70 -20.80 -3.41
C ALA A 436 -5.84 -20.48 -2.17
N VAL A 437 -4.51 -20.62 -2.28
CA VAL A 437 -3.59 -20.28 -1.17
C VAL A 437 -3.80 -18.82 -0.73
N LEU A 438 -3.81 -17.91 -1.69
CA LEU A 438 -3.97 -16.47 -1.42
C LEU A 438 -5.37 -16.11 -0.92
N HIS A 439 -6.35 -17.00 -1.01
CA HIS A 439 -7.68 -16.83 -0.42
C HIS A 439 -7.86 -17.51 0.93
N SER A 440 -6.94 -18.37 1.36
CA SER A 440 -7.00 -19.01 2.69
C SER A 440 -6.83 -17.97 3.82
N PRO A 441 -7.82 -17.79 4.72
CA PRO A 441 -7.67 -16.92 5.88
C PRO A 441 -6.56 -17.37 6.83
N ALA A 442 -6.39 -18.68 7.04
CA ALA A 442 -5.31 -19.24 7.85
C ALA A 442 -3.92 -18.87 7.31
N TYR A 443 -3.70 -18.99 5.99
CA TYR A 443 -2.45 -18.55 5.36
C TYR A 443 -2.23 -17.03 5.53
N ARG A 444 -3.27 -16.23 5.29
CA ARG A 444 -3.20 -14.76 5.41
C ARG A 444 -2.86 -14.31 6.83
N GLU A 445 -3.42 -14.96 7.85
CA GLU A 445 -3.14 -14.66 9.25
C GLU A 445 -1.74 -15.12 9.66
N GLN A 446 -1.37 -16.36 9.33
CA GLN A 446 -0.06 -16.95 9.67
C GLN A 446 1.12 -16.12 9.13
N TYR A 447 0.97 -15.53 7.94
CA TYR A 447 2.01 -14.79 7.25
C TYR A 447 1.72 -13.29 7.13
N LYS A 448 0.81 -12.74 7.95
CA LYS A 448 0.35 -11.35 7.87
C LYS A 448 1.48 -10.31 7.90
N GLU A 449 2.54 -10.56 8.67
CA GLU A 449 3.68 -9.64 8.75
C GLU A 449 4.45 -9.58 7.44
N PHE A 450 4.63 -10.72 6.75
CA PHE A 450 5.38 -10.79 5.50
C PHE A 450 4.57 -10.29 4.30
N LEU A 451 3.27 -10.61 4.27
CA LEU A 451 2.34 -10.15 3.24
C LEU A 451 2.15 -8.62 3.21
N LYS A 452 2.51 -7.93 4.31
CA LYS A 452 2.51 -6.46 4.38
C LYS A 452 3.80 -5.83 3.82
N ILE A 453 4.88 -6.59 3.65
CA ILE A 453 6.22 -6.09 3.31
C ILE A 453 6.51 -6.16 1.82
N ASP A 454 6.26 -7.32 1.19
CA ASP A 454 6.53 -7.56 -0.22
C ASP A 454 5.48 -8.54 -0.81
N PHE A 455 5.63 -8.87 -2.09
CA PHE A 455 4.80 -9.84 -2.79
C PHE A 455 4.67 -11.16 -2.01
N PRO A 456 3.50 -11.82 -2.10
CA PRO A 456 3.28 -13.10 -1.45
C PRO A 456 4.26 -14.16 -1.96
N ARG A 457 4.75 -14.98 -1.04
CA ARG A 457 5.40 -16.25 -1.33
C ARG A 457 4.42 -17.39 -1.12
N VAL A 458 4.22 -18.21 -2.14
CA VAL A 458 3.28 -19.33 -2.09
C VAL A 458 4.06 -20.60 -1.75
N PRO A 459 3.63 -21.39 -0.75
CA PRO A 459 4.27 -22.67 -0.45
C PRO A 459 4.18 -23.58 -1.68
N TYR A 460 5.24 -24.34 -1.93
CA TYR A 460 5.18 -25.40 -2.93
C TYR A 460 4.13 -26.44 -2.53
N PRO A 461 3.38 -27.01 -3.50
CA PRO A 461 2.45 -28.09 -3.21
C PRO A 461 3.20 -29.31 -2.65
N GLN A 462 2.60 -29.98 -1.68
CA GLN A 462 3.19 -31.16 -1.03
C GLN A 462 3.14 -32.38 -1.95
N ASP A 463 2.01 -32.58 -2.63
CA ASP A 463 1.77 -33.67 -3.56
C ASP A 463 0.68 -33.31 -4.60
N ALA A 464 0.44 -34.21 -5.56
CA ALA A 464 -0.61 -34.02 -6.58
C ALA A 464 -2.03 -33.93 -6.02
N ALA A 465 -2.34 -34.64 -4.92
CA ALA A 465 -3.68 -34.66 -4.36
C ALA A 465 -4.02 -33.30 -3.74
N GLN A 466 -3.11 -32.74 -2.94
CA GLN A 466 -3.23 -31.41 -2.39
C GLN A 466 -3.26 -30.34 -3.49
N PHE A 467 -2.36 -30.43 -4.48
CA PHE A 467 -2.33 -29.48 -5.60
C PHE A 467 -3.66 -29.44 -6.34
N ARG A 468 -4.21 -30.61 -6.71
CA ARG A 468 -5.51 -30.70 -7.39
C ARG A 468 -6.66 -30.21 -6.52
N ALA A 469 -6.68 -30.57 -5.23
CA ALA A 469 -7.73 -30.13 -4.31
C ALA A 469 -7.76 -28.60 -4.18
N LEU A 470 -6.61 -27.97 -3.97
CA LEU A 470 -6.51 -26.51 -3.87
C LEU A 470 -6.79 -25.84 -5.23
N ALA A 471 -6.32 -26.39 -6.34
CA ALA A 471 -6.63 -25.87 -7.68
C ALA A 471 -8.14 -25.91 -7.97
N VAL A 472 -8.90 -26.89 -7.46
CA VAL A 472 -10.37 -26.90 -7.59
C VAL A 472 -11.01 -25.72 -6.86
N PHE A 473 -10.57 -25.40 -5.64
CA PHE A 473 -11.05 -24.20 -4.93
C PHE A 473 -10.66 -22.92 -5.67
N GLY A 474 -9.43 -22.87 -6.17
CA GLY A 474 -8.91 -21.76 -6.98
C GLY A 474 -9.72 -21.50 -8.23
N ALA A 475 -10.05 -22.57 -8.97
CA ALA A 475 -10.85 -22.49 -10.19
C ALA A 475 -12.25 -21.96 -9.91
N LYS A 476 -12.90 -22.43 -8.82
CA LYS A 476 -14.19 -21.90 -8.37
C LYS A 476 -14.10 -20.42 -8.05
N LEU A 477 -13.13 -20.01 -7.23
CA LEU A 477 -12.91 -18.60 -6.88
C LEU A 477 -12.64 -17.73 -8.11
N ARG A 478 -11.83 -18.21 -9.05
CA ARG A 478 -11.53 -17.50 -10.30
C ARG A 478 -12.79 -17.31 -11.13
N GLN A 479 -13.57 -18.36 -11.35
CA GLN A 479 -14.83 -18.28 -12.09
C GLN A 479 -15.83 -17.32 -11.42
N LEU A 480 -15.96 -17.40 -10.09
CA LEU A 480 -16.80 -16.48 -9.32
C LEU A 480 -16.37 -15.02 -9.52
N HIS A 481 -15.08 -14.74 -9.45
CA HIS A 481 -14.56 -13.37 -9.54
C HIS A 481 -14.52 -12.82 -10.97
N LEU A 482 -14.50 -13.69 -11.99
CA LEU A 482 -14.75 -13.33 -13.38
C LEU A 482 -16.24 -13.29 -13.74
N LEU A 483 -17.12 -13.67 -12.81
CA LEU A 483 -18.57 -13.86 -13.01
C LEU A 483 -18.90 -14.87 -14.14
N GLU A 484 -18.02 -15.84 -14.38
CA GLU A 484 -18.16 -16.90 -15.37
C GLU A 484 -19.09 -18.00 -14.84
N GLY A 485 -20.19 -18.25 -15.55
CA GLY A 485 -21.17 -19.27 -15.12
C GLY A 485 -21.94 -18.93 -13.84
N VAL A 486 -21.80 -17.70 -13.33
CA VAL A 486 -22.51 -17.23 -12.13
C VAL A 486 -23.89 -16.72 -12.51
N GLU A 487 -24.94 -17.31 -11.95
CA GLU A 487 -26.32 -16.88 -12.12
C GLU A 487 -26.94 -16.41 -10.79
N PRO A 488 -27.85 -15.43 -10.78
CA PRO A 488 -28.53 -15.01 -9.55
C PRO A 488 -29.16 -16.21 -8.82
N LEU A 489 -29.04 -16.24 -7.49
CA LEU A 489 -29.80 -17.20 -6.69
C LEU A 489 -31.24 -16.72 -6.53
N LYS A 490 -32.17 -17.68 -6.44
CA LYS A 490 -33.60 -17.37 -6.24
C LYS A 490 -33.90 -16.73 -4.88
N ASP A 491 -33.07 -17.04 -3.89
CA ASP A 491 -33.31 -16.68 -2.48
C ASP A 491 -32.18 -15.80 -1.90
N MET A 492 -31.42 -15.10 -2.76
CA MET A 492 -30.35 -14.17 -2.35
C MET A 492 -30.32 -12.94 -3.25
N ALA A 493 -30.14 -11.76 -2.64
CA ALA A 493 -30.16 -10.47 -3.34
C ALA A 493 -31.39 -10.31 -4.25
N THR A 494 -32.55 -10.81 -3.83
CA THR A 494 -33.77 -10.70 -4.64
C THR A 494 -34.18 -9.24 -4.75
N TYR A 495 -34.82 -8.85 -5.85
CA TYR A 495 -35.22 -7.46 -6.10
C TYR A 495 -36.75 -7.39 -6.32
N PRO A 496 -37.56 -7.49 -5.23
CA PRO A 496 -38.98 -7.83 -5.33
C PRO A 496 -39.92 -6.65 -5.57
N LYS A 497 -39.43 -5.40 -5.50
CA LYS A 497 -40.28 -4.20 -5.56
C LYS A 497 -40.11 -3.49 -6.90
N GLU A 498 -41.23 -3.27 -7.58
CA GLU A 498 -41.31 -2.37 -8.74
C GLU A 498 -41.16 -0.91 -8.31
N GLY A 499 -40.66 -0.06 -9.20
CA GLY A 499 -40.41 1.36 -8.92
C GLY A 499 -39.51 2.02 -9.95
N SER A 500 -38.93 3.17 -9.60
CA SER A 500 -38.09 3.98 -10.49
C SER A 500 -36.75 3.35 -10.86
N ASN A 501 -36.27 2.38 -10.07
CA ASN A 501 -34.92 1.83 -10.07
C ASN A 501 -33.82 2.89 -9.85
N GLU A 502 -34.18 4.10 -9.42
CA GLU A 502 -33.21 5.16 -9.17
C GLU A 502 -32.49 4.93 -7.85
N VAL A 503 -31.16 4.99 -7.89
CA VAL A 503 -30.31 4.91 -6.69
C VAL A 503 -30.25 6.29 -6.03
N GLU A 504 -31.00 6.48 -4.96
CA GLU A 504 -31.10 7.75 -4.24
C GLU A 504 -30.27 7.75 -2.96
N ARG A 505 -30.55 6.80 -2.08
CA ARG A 505 -29.93 6.70 -0.76
C ARG A 505 -29.79 5.24 -0.38
N LEU A 506 -28.54 4.85 -0.10
CA LEU A 506 -28.24 3.51 0.38
C LEU A 506 -28.54 3.41 1.88
N ASN A 507 -29.25 2.35 2.27
CA ASN A 507 -29.42 1.96 3.65
C ASN A 507 -29.42 0.43 3.75
N TYR A 508 -28.57 -0.12 4.62
CA TYR A 508 -28.55 -1.54 4.90
C TYR A 508 -29.14 -1.79 6.29
N ALA A 509 -30.20 -2.60 6.36
CA ALA A 509 -30.84 -3.00 7.62
C ALA A 509 -31.53 -4.36 7.45
N ASP A 510 -31.35 -5.25 8.42
CA ASP A 510 -32.06 -6.55 8.50
C ASP A 510 -31.99 -7.39 7.21
N GLY A 511 -30.81 -7.45 6.58
CA GLY A 511 -30.59 -8.19 5.33
C GLY A 511 -31.22 -7.54 4.09
N LYS A 512 -31.71 -6.30 4.21
CA LYS A 512 -32.23 -5.48 3.11
C LYS A 512 -31.30 -4.33 2.81
N LEU A 513 -30.93 -4.22 1.54
CA LEU A 513 -30.16 -3.10 1.00
C LEU A 513 -31.06 -2.22 0.16
N TRP A 514 -31.54 -1.14 0.75
CA TRP A 514 -32.37 -0.13 0.12
C TRP A 514 -31.54 0.73 -0.82
N ILE A 515 -32.06 0.94 -2.03
CA ILE A 515 -31.47 1.89 -3.00
C ILE A 515 -32.23 3.23 -2.99
N ASN A 516 -33.49 3.21 -2.57
CA ASN A 516 -34.38 4.35 -2.36
C ASN A 516 -35.43 3.97 -1.29
N ASN A 517 -36.45 4.81 -1.06
CA ASN A 517 -37.46 4.58 -0.01
C ASN A 517 -38.44 3.42 -0.32
N VAL A 518 -38.41 2.84 -1.52
CA VAL A 518 -39.37 1.83 -1.99
C VAL A 518 -38.68 0.50 -2.33
N GLN A 519 -37.53 0.56 -2.99
CA GLN A 519 -36.88 -0.59 -3.61
C GLN A 519 -35.59 -0.98 -2.89
N TYR A 520 -35.35 -2.28 -2.81
CA TYR A 520 -34.24 -2.87 -2.09
C TYR A 520 -33.86 -4.24 -2.65
N PHE A 521 -32.61 -4.63 -2.44
CA PHE A 521 -32.17 -6.03 -2.55
C PHE A 521 -32.41 -6.74 -1.21
N GLU A 522 -33.09 -7.88 -1.21
CA GLU A 522 -33.42 -8.67 -0.01
C GLU A 522 -32.53 -9.91 0.11
N TYR A 523 -32.32 -10.36 1.35
CA TYR A 523 -31.45 -11.50 1.69
C TYR A 523 -29.99 -11.28 1.31
N VAL A 524 -29.47 -10.08 1.60
CA VAL A 524 -28.04 -9.76 1.49
C VAL A 524 -27.39 -10.03 2.84
N PRO A 525 -26.47 -11.01 2.98
CA PRO A 525 -25.79 -11.28 4.24
C PRO A 525 -24.92 -10.11 4.70
N HIS A 526 -24.85 -9.87 6.02
CA HIS A 526 -24.01 -8.79 6.58
C HIS A 526 -22.53 -8.98 6.24
N GLU A 527 -22.03 -10.21 6.26
CA GLU A 527 -20.65 -10.53 5.88
C GLU A 527 -20.33 -10.15 4.42
N VAL A 528 -21.30 -10.23 3.52
CA VAL A 528 -21.15 -9.82 2.11
C VAL A 528 -21.14 -8.29 1.97
N TRP A 529 -22.02 -7.63 2.72
CA TRP A 529 -22.07 -6.16 2.77
C TRP A 529 -20.75 -5.55 3.28
N GLU A 530 -20.10 -6.21 4.24
CA GLU A 530 -18.81 -5.83 4.81
C GLU A 530 -17.60 -6.49 4.12
N PHE A 531 -17.78 -7.17 2.99
CA PHE A 531 -16.67 -7.87 2.31
C PHE A 531 -15.71 -6.89 1.63
N TYR A 532 -14.40 -7.05 1.87
CA TYR A 532 -13.36 -6.20 1.28
C TYR A 532 -12.46 -6.96 0.29
N ILE A 533 -12.19 -6.31 -0.85
CA ILE A 533 -11.17 -6.72 -1.83
C ILE A 533 -10.24 -5.53 -2.06
N GLY A 534 -8.98 -5.64 -1.65
CA GLY A 534 -8.00 -4.56 -1.73
C GLY A 534 -8.50 -3.21 -1.22
N GLY A 535 -9.13 -3.21 -0.04
CA GLY A 535 -9.68 -2.01 0.60
C GLY A 535 -10.96 -1.45 -0.04
N TYR A 536 -11.48 -2.07 -1.10
CA TYR A 536 -12.75 -1.73 -1.75
C TYR A 536 -13.86 -2.66 -1.25
N GLN A 537 -15.05 -2.12 -0.94
CA GLN A 537 -16.24 -2.88 -0.56
C GLN A 537 -17.19 -2.97 -1.76
N PRO A 538 -17.18 -4.08 -2.54
CA PRO A 538 -17.85 -4.11 -3.84
C PRO A 538 -19.37 -3.92 -3.71
N ALA A 539 -20.00 -4.60 -2.74
CA ALA A 539 -21.43 -4.49 -2.48
C ALA A 539 -21.89 -3.04 -2.22
N GLN A 540 -21.09 -2.26 -1.49
CA GLN A 540 -21.44 -0.87 -1.14
C GLN A 540 -21.11 0.10 -2.26
N LYS A 541 -19.87 0.04 -2.76
CA LYS A 541 -19.31 1.06 -3.64
C LYS A 541 -19.93 1.01 -5.03
N TRP A 542 -20.25 -0.18 -5.56
CA TRP A 542 -20.84 -0.32 -6.88
C TRP A 542 -22.16 0.44 -7.02
N LEU A 543 -23.03 0.40 -6.00
CA LEU A 543 -24.27 1.16 -5.95
C LEU A 543 -24.01 2.64 -5.65
N LYS A 544 -23.09 2.94 -4.73
CA LYS A 544 -22.77 4.33 -4.35
C LYS A 544 -22.29 5.14 -5.55
N ASP A 545 -21.51 4.52 -6.42
CA ASP A 545 -20.94 5.15 -7.61
C ASP A 545 -22.00 5.29 -8.74
N ARG A 546 -23.19 4.70 -8.55
CA ARG A 546 -24.38 4.85 -9.42
C ARG A 546 -25.48 5.74 -8.82
N LYS A 547 -25.19 6.50 -7.76
CA LYS A 547 -26.15 7.44 -7.16
C LYS A 547 -26.67 8.44 -8.20
N GLY A 548 -27.99 8.63 -8.26
CA GLY A 548 -28.70 9.47 -9.23
C GLY A 548 -28.90 8.83 -10.60
N ARG A 549 -28.61 7.53 -10.75
CA ARG A 549 -28.86 6.76 -11.97
C ARG A 549 -29.97 5.74 -11.75
N GLN A 550 -30.70 5.44 -12.82
CA GLN A 550 -31.64 4.32 -12.87
C GLN A 550 -30.89 3.03 -13.20
N LEU A 551 -31.13 1.97 -12.42
CA LEU A 551 -30.58 0.65 -12.69
C LEU A 551 -31.41 -0.05 -13.79
N GLY A 552 -30.74 -0.47 -14.86
CA GLY A 552 -31.32 -1.34 -15.87
C GLY A 552 -31.44 -2.79 -15.41
N TYR A 553 -32.03 -3.63 -16.26
CA TYR A 553 -32.14 -5.06 -16.00
C TYR A 553 -30.76 -5.73 -15.81
N GLU A 554 -29.79 -5.42 -16.68
CA GLU A 554 -28.43 -5.97 -16.58
C GLU A 554 -27.68 -5.44 -15.36
N ASP A 555 -27.94 -4.21 -14.92
CA ASP A 555 -27.37 -3.65 -13.69
C ASP A 555 -27.82 -4.44 -12.46
N ILE A 556 -29.14 -4.68 -12.35
CA ILE A 556 -29.73 -5.46 -11.25
C ILE A 556 -29.17 -6.89 -11.28
N ARG A 557 -29.13 -7.51 -12.45
CA ARG A 557 -28.63 -8.88 -12.62
C ARG A 557 -27.14 -8.99 -12.30
N HIS A 558 -26.32 -8.03 -12.73
CA HIS A 558 -24.90 -7.93 -12.40
C HIS A 558 -24.70 -7.83 -10.88
N TYR A 559 -25.46 -6.94 -10.23
CA TYR A 559 -25.39 -6.77 -8.79
C TYR A 559 -25.72 -8.07 -8.04
N GLN A 560 -26.76 -8.79 -8.46
CA GLN A 560 -27.12 -10.09 -7.90
C GLN A 560 -26.02 -11.13 -8.06
N LYS A 561 -25.40 -11.22 -9.24
CA LYS A 561 -24.27 -12.12 -9.49
C LYS A 561 -23.07 -11.77 -8.62
N MET A 562 -22.76 -10.49 -8.45
CA MET A 562 -21.71 -10.01 -7.57
C MET A 562 -21.98 -10.40 -6.10
N ILE A 563 -23.19 -10.20 -5.58
CA ILE A 563 -23.53 -10.58 -4.20
C ILE A 563 -23.37 -12.10 -4.00
N ARG A 564 -23.84 -12.91 -4.96
CA ARG A 564 -23.62 -14.36 -4.94
C ARG A 564 -22.13 -14.71 -4.94
N ALA A 565 -21.34 -14.08 -5.81
CA ALA A 565 -19.91 -14.35 -5.91
C ALA A 565 -19.17 -14.05 -4.59
N LEU A 566 -19.47 -12.91 -3.95
CA LEU A 566 -18.90 -12.55 -2.66
C LEU A 566 -19.29 -13.53 -1.55
N TRP A 567 -20.55 -13.98 -1.54
CA TRP A 567 -21.02 -14.96 -0.57
C TRP A 567 -20.34 -16.31 -0.74
N GLU A 568 -20.34 -16.88 -1.95
CA GLU A 568 -19.68 -18.17 -2.22
C GLU A 568 -18.17 -18.10 -1.98
N THR A 569 -17.53 -16.95 -2.27
CA THR A 569 -16.13 -16.73 -1.90
C THR A 569 -15.93 -16.83 -0.38
N SER A 570 -16.83 -16.26 0.43
CA SER A 570 -16.73 -16.36 1.89
C SER A 570 -16.89 -17.79 2.40
N GLU A 571 -17.76 -18.59 1.77
CA GLU A 571 -17.93 -20.01 2.09
C GLU A 571 -16.69 -20.83 1.72
N ILE A 572 -16.13 -20.61 0.52
CA ILE A 572 -14.87 -21.25 0.09
C ILE A 572 -13.72 -20.89 1.02
N GLN A 573 -13.65 -19.65 1.50
CA GLN A 573 -12.64 -19.23 2.48
C GLN A 573 -12.76 -19.99 3.81
N LYS A 574 -13.98 -20.27 4.28
CA LYS A 574 -14.24 -21.09 5.47
C LYS A 574 -13.75 -22.52 5.25
N GLU A 575 -14.00 -23.11 4.09
CA GLU A 575 -13.52 -24.45 3.72
C GLU A 575 -11.98 -24.53 3.62
N LEU A 576 -11.35 -23.53 3.00
CA LEU A 576 -9.90 -23.47 2.83
C LEU A 576 -9.13 -23.39 4.15
N ASN A 577 -9.72 -22.87 5.23
CA ASN A 577 -9.07 -22.83 6.54
C ASN A 577 -8.66 -24.23 7.02
N GLY A 578 -9.46 -25.26 6.74
CA GLY A 578 -9.15 -26.65 7.14
C GLY A 578 -7.92 -27.24 6.45
N TYR A 579 -7.48 -26.68 5.32
CA TYR A 579 -6.31 -27.17 4.58
C TYR A 579 -4.97 -26.60 5.10
N PHE A 580 -5.01 -25.47 5.83
CA PHE A 580 -3.81 -24.74 6.26
C PHE A 580 -3.66 -24.64 7.78
N GLN A 581 -4.65 -25.09 8.56
CA GLN A 581 -4.48 -25.27 9.99
C GLN A 581 -3.57 -26.49 10.23
N LYS A 582 -2.35 -26.25 10.74
CA LYS A 582 -1.58 -27.30 11.42
C LYS A 582 -2.29 -27.58 12.75
N GLU A 583 -2.56 -28.85 13.05
CA GLU A 583 -3.02 -29.30 14.38
C GLU A 583 -2.08 -28.84 15.50
#